data_AF-A0AAW0NZM2-F1
#
_entry.id   AF-A0AAW0NZM2-F1
#
_cell.length_a   1.000
_cell.length_b   1.000
_cell.length_c   1.000
_cell.angle_alpha   90.00
_cell.angle_beta   90.00
_cell.angle_gamma   90.00
#
_symmetry.space_group_name_H-M   'P 1'
#
loop_
_entity.id
_entity.type
_entity.pdbx_description
1 polymer ?
#
loop_
_entity_poly.entity_id
_entity_poly.type
_entity_poly.pdbx_seq_one_letter_code
_entity_poly.pdbx_strand_id
1 'polypeptide(L)'
;MIHVKALPGTPLSFMTMSQITEELAERLKSIKMQELMCPSLPLGVQILSSANHQAMAVALASGLDFIRAEGFVFSHVADEGLLNACAGDLLRYRKQIGAEHVHIFTDIKKKHSSHALTSDVSIEETARAAEFFRQTGSSSQEVLLEGFPAVKIPVLIGSGVTCKNVEDYIEANAMIIGSHFKKDGYWANAVDPERVKNFMRKIKNLR
;
A
#
# COMPACT_ATOMS: atom_id res chain seq x y z
N MET A 1 -4.39 9.23 -3.47
CA MET A 1 -4.80 8.42 -4.62
C MET A 1 -4.82 9.32 -5.84
N ILE A 2 -3.79 9.23 -6.66
CA ILE A 2 -3.74 9.90 -7.96
C ILE A 2 -4.33 8.90 -8.95
N HIS A 3 -5.45 9.26 -9.59
CA HIS A 3 -5.99 8.47 -10.67
C HIS A 3 -5.22 8.84 -11.94
N VAL A 4 -4.39 7.92 -12.43
CA VAL A 4 -3.88 8.03 -13.80
C VAL A 4 -5.00 7.61 -14.73
N LYS A 5 -5.23 8.42 -15.77
CA LYS A 5 -6.25 8.13 -16.77
C LYS A 5 -5.80 6.86 -17.50
N ALA A 6 -6.62 5.82 -17.35
CA ALA A 6 -6.55 4.53 -18.01
C ALA A 6 -5.49 3.53 -17.52
N LEU A 7 -5.99 2.49 -16.85
CA LEU A 7 -5.34 1.19 -16.76
C LEU A 7 -5.51 0.45 -18.11
N PRO A 8 -4.66 -0.55 -18.41
CA PRO A 8 -4.84 -1.41 -19.57
C PRO A 8 -6.21 -2.10 -19.48
N GLY A 9 -6.94 -2.12 -20.60
CA GLY A 9 -8.29 -2.70 -20.66
C GLY A 9 -9.43 -1.72 -20.37
N THR A 10 -9.16 -0.44 -20.11
CA THR A 10 -10.20 0.59 -20.22
C THR A 10 -10.49 0.86 -21.71
N PRO A 11 -11.77 1.05 -22.13
CA PRO A 11 -12.15 1.16 -23.55
C PRO A 11 -11.48 2.30 -24.35
N LEU A 12 -10.70 3.15 -23.69
CA LEU A 12 -10.15 4.41 -24.22
C LEU A 12 -8.62 4.49 -24.19
N SER A 13 -7.89 3.41 -23.85
CA SER A 13 -6.41 3.44 -23.83
C SER A 13 -5.77 2.31 -24.63
N PHE A 14 -4.86 2.71 -25.51
CA PHE A 14 -4.03 1.84 -26.36
C PHE A 14 -2.62 1.65 -25.80
N MET A 15 -2.36 2.12 -24.58
CA MET A 15 -1.02 2.07 -24.01
C MET A 15 -0.68 0.66 -23.52
N THR A 16 0.55 0.24 -23.81
CA THR A 16 1.16 -0.95 -23.21
C THR A 16 1.45 -0.72 -21.72
N MET A 17 1.62 -1.81 -20.96
CA MET A 17 2.06 -1.73 -19.56
C MET A 17 3.34 -0.91 -19.38
N SER A 18 4.27 -0.99 -20.34
CA SER A 18 5.53 -0.22 -20.30
C SER A 18 5.27 1.27 -20.41
N GLN A 19 4.43 1.68 -21.36
CA GLN A 19 4.08 3.10 -21.57
C GLN A 19 3.34 3.67 -20.35
N ILE A 20 2.43 2.90 -19.74
CA ILE A 20 1.74 3.30 -18.52
C ILE A 20 2.73 3.47 -17.36
N THR A 21 3.68 2.55 -17.22
CA THR A 21 4.72 2.60 -16.18
C THR A 21 5.60 3.84 -16.35
N GLU A 22 5.99 4.16 -17.58
CA GLU A 22 6.79 5.33 -17.91
C GLU A 22 6.04 6.64 -17.62
N GLU A 23 4.79 6.79 -18.08
CA GLU A 23 3.96 7.97 -17.83
C GLU A 23 3.73 8.18 -16.31
N LEU A 24 3.45 7.10 -15.58
CA LEU A 24 3.31 7.13 -14.12
C LEU A 24 4.60 7.62 -13.45
N ALA A 25 5.75 7.11 -13.88
CA ALA A 25 7.04 7.48 -13.32
C ALA A 25 7.35 8.97 -13.51
N GLU A 26 7.12 9.50 -14.71
CA GLU A 26 7.30 10.94 -15.00
C GLU A 26 6.39 11.81 -14.15
N ARG A 27 5.10 11.45 -14.07
CA ARG A 27 4.11 12.23 -13.33
C ARG A 27 4.39 12.23 -11.83
N LEU A 28 4.76 11.09 -11.26
CA LEU A 28 5.09 10.99 -9.84
C LEU A 28 6.42 11.65 -9.49
N LYS A 29 7.39 11.65 -10.41
CA LYS A 29 8.63 12.42 -10.25
C LYS A 29 8.34 13.92 -10.16
N SER A 30 7.45 14.44 -11.01
CA SER A 30 7.00 15.84 -10.92
C SER A 30 6.37 16.16 -9.57
N ILE A 31 5.52 15.26 -9.06
CA ILE A 31 4.86 15.43 -7.76
C ILE A 31 5.86 15.38 -6.62
N LYS A 32 6.79 14.41 -6.60
CA LYS A 32 7.85 14.32 -5.58
C LYS A 32 8.72 15.59 -5.57
N MET A 33 9.01 16.17 -6.74
CA MET A 33 9.72 17.44 -6.85
C MET A 33 8.89 18.64 -6.38
N GLN A 34 7.58 18.67 -6.64
CA GLN A 34 6.70 19.74 -6.14
C GLN A 34 6.48 19.64 -4.63
N GLU A 35 6.51 18.44 -4.06
CA GLU A 35 6.42 18.16 -2.62
C GLU A 35 7.72 18.42 -1.85
N LEU A 36 8.78 18.96 -2.48
CA LEU A 36 9.95 19.53 -1.80
C LEU A 36 9.59 20.66 -0.80
N MET A 37 8.32 21.05 -0.71
CA MET A 37 7.75 21.90 0.35
C MET A 37 7.54 21.17 1.70
N CYS A 38 7.59 19.84 1.73
CA CYS A 38 7.59 18.99 2.94
C CYS A 38 8.54 17.80 2.76
N PRO A 39 9.86 18.03 2.69
CA PRO A 39 10.86 17.01 2.33
C PRO A 39 11.00 15.86 3.34
N SER A 40 10.32 15.93 4.48
CA SER A 40 10.36 14.92 5.55
C SER A 40 9.25 13.86 5.48
N LEU A 41 8.27 13.97 4.56
CA LEU A 41 7.18 13.01 4.47
C LEU A 41 7.49 11.88 3.48
N PRO A 42 7.49 10.60 3.93
CA PRO A 42 7.61 9.47 3.02
C PRO A 42 6.45 9.43 2.01
N LEU A 43 6.78 9.26 0.74
CA LEU A 43 5.82 9.15 -0.35
C LEU A 43 5.92 7.77 -0.99
N GLY A 44 4.78 7.16 -1.31
CA GLY A 44 4.74 5.87 -1.95
C GLY A 44 3.64 5.75 -3.00
N VAL A 45 3.64 4.61 -3.70
CA VAL A 45 2.71 4.32 -4.80
C VAL A 45 2.04 2.97 -4.65
N GLN A 46 0.80 2.89 -5.14
CA GLN A 46 0.08 1.65 -5.38
C GLN A 46 -0.43 1.69 -6.81
N ILE A 47 -0.16 0.63 -7.57
CA ILE A 47 -0.82 0.38 -8.85
C ILE A 47 -1.75 -0.80 -8.63
N LEU A 48 -3.03 -0.61 -8.93
CA LEU A 48 -4.08 -1.60 -8.67
C LEU A 48 -3.89 -2.87 -9.50
N SER A 49 -4.73 -3.87 -9.24
CA SER A 49 -4.73 -5.14 -9.98
C SER A 49 -3.44 -5.94 -9.80
N SER A 50 -2.82 -5.84 -8.62
CA SER A 50 -1.56 -6.51 -8.27
C SER A 50 -0.40 -6.22 -9.22
N ALA A 51 -0.37 -5.04 -9.85
CA ALA A 51 0.72 -4.56 -10.70
C ALA A 51 1.95 -4.14 -9.88
N ASN A 52 2.39 -5.01 -8.96
CA ASN A 52 3.42 -4.72 -7.96
C ASN A 52 4.81 -4.56 -8.57
N HIS A 53 5.10 -5.27 -9.67
CA HIS A 53 6.37 -5.11 -10.41
C HIS A 53 6.46 -3.70 -11.00
N GLN A 54 5.39 -3.24 -11.63
CA GLN A 54 5.30 -1.89 -12.20
C GLN A 54 5.35 -0.85 -11.08
N ALA A 55 4.66 -1.07 -9.96
CA ALA A 55 4.72 -0.17 -8.81
C ALA A 55 6.17 -0.04 -8.28
N MET A 56 6.91 -1.14 -8.22
CA MET A 56 8.32 -1.15 -7.79
C MET A 56 9.22 -0.39 -8.78
N ALA A 57 9.05 -0.61 -10.08
CA ALA A 57 9.80 0.12 -11.11
C ALA A 57 9.52 1.62 -11.08
N VAL A 58 8.23 2.00 -10.97
CA VAL A 58 7.79 3.40 -10.84
C VAL A 58 8.37 4.03 -9.58
N ALA A 59 8.30 3.34 -8.44
CA ALA A 59 8.84 3.84 -7.19
C ALA A 59 10.34 4.14 -7.29
N LEU A 60 11.12 3.22 -7.86
CA LEU A 60 12.55 3.43 -8.10
C LEU A 60 12.80 4.62 -9.03
N ALA A 61 12.12 4.66 -10.19
CA ALA A 61 12.35 5.69 -11.21
C ALA A 61 11.94 7.11 -10.75
N SER A 62 10.92 7.20 -9.89
CA SER A 62 10.41 8.46 -9.35
C SER A 62 11.05 8.86 -8.00
N GLY A 63 11.92 8.03 -7.42
CA GLY A 63 12.52 8.30 -6.11
C GLY A 63 11.51 8.26 -4.96
N LEU A 64 10.56 7.32 -4.99
CA LEU A 64 9.58 7.10 -3.93
C LEU A 64 10.14 6.16 -2.85
N ASP A 65 9.62 6.30 -1.64
CA ASP A 65 10.13 5.64 -0.45
C ASP A 65 9.54 4.23 -0.27
N PHE A 66 8.35 3.98 -0.82
CA PHE A 66 7.68 2.69 -0.68
C PHE A 66 6.64 2.38 -1.77
N ILE A 67 6.29 1.09 -1.88
CA ILE A 67 5.08 0.63 -2.56
C ILE A 67 4.09 0.01 -1.57
N ARG A 68 2.81 0.04 -1.92
CA ARG A 68 1.80 -0.84 -1.31
C ARG A 68 1.47 -1.95 -2.30
N ALA A 69 1.73 -3.19 -1.90
CA ALA A 69 1.57 -4.38 -2.72
C ALA A 69 0.31 -5.17 -2.35
N GLU A 70 -0.46 -5.54 -3.36
CA GLU A 70 -1.64 -6.41 -3.27
C GLU A 70 -1.26 -7.85 -3.61
N GLY A 71 -1.84 -8.86 -2.95
CA GLY A 71 -1.56 -10.27 -3.28
C GLY A 71 -0.10 -10.66 -3.10
N PHE A 72 0.55 -10.14 -2.06
CA PHE A 72 1.94 -10.47 -1.77
C PHE A 72 2.08 -11.96 -1.38
N VAL A 73 1.19 -12.43 -0.50
CA VAL A 73 1.10 -13.84 -0.08
C VAL A 73 -0.31 -14.37 -0.28
N PHE A 74 -0.40 -15.66 -0.59
CA PHE A 74 -1.62 -16.40 -0.93
C PHE A 74 -2.44 -15.84 -2.10
N SER A 75 -3.09 -16.74 -2.84
CA SER A 75 -3.97 -16.35 -3.95
C SER A 75 -5.36 -15.96 -3.44
N HIS A 76 -6.01 -15.02 -4.13
CA HIS A 76 -7.39 -14.59 -3.84
C HIS A 76 -8.07 -14.12 -5.12
N VAL A 77 -9.40 -13.97 -5.09
CA VAL A 77 -10.17 -13.50 -6.25
C VAL A 77 -10.56 -12.04 -6.05
N ALA A 78 -10.25 -11.18 -7.01
CA ALA A 78 -10.65 -9.77 -7.04
C ALA A 78 -11.50 -9.48 -8.30
N ASP A 79 -11.81 -8.21 -8.53
CA ASP A 79 -12.52 -7.73 -9.71
C ASP A 79 -11.81 -8.04 -11.03
N GLU A 80 -10.49 -8.28 -10.98
CA GLU A 80 -9.68 -8.69 -12.13
C GLU A 80 -9.52 -10.21 -12.28
N GLY A 81 -10.14 -11.01 -11.40
CA GLY A 81 -10.09 -12.46 -11.42
C GLY A 81 -9.16 -13.04 -10.34
N LEU A 82 -8.59 -14.22 -10.61
CA LEU A 82 -7.69 -14.91 -9.68
C LEU A 82 -6.32 -14.24 -9.69
N LEU A 83 -5.95 -13.67 -8.54
CA LEU A 83 -4.64 -13.07 -8.30
C LEU A 83 -3.76 -14.10 -7.58
N ASN A 84 -2.58 -14.36 -8.13
CA ASN A 84 -1.59 -15.24 -7.50
C ASN A 84 -0.63 -14.45 -6.61
N ALA A 85 -0.14 -15.12 -5.56
CA ALA A 85 0.89 -14.58 -4.68
C ALA A 85 2.16 -14.21 -5.46
N CYS A 86 2.76 -13.06 -5.18
CA CYS A 86 3.92 -12.56 -5.92
C CYS A 86 5.18 -12.31 -5.08
N ALA A 87 5.22 -12.69 -3.79
CA ALA A 87 6.32 -12.33 -2.90
C ALA A 87 7.72 -12.67 -3.44
N GLY A 88 7.91 -13.92 -3.88
CA GLY A 88 9.22 -14.36 -4.39
C GLY A 88 9.67 -13.60 -5.64
N ASP A 89 8.78 -13.44 -6.62
CA ASP A 89 9.09 -12.73 -7.86
C ASP A 89 9.36 -11.24 -7.62
N LEU A 90 8.51 -10.60 -6.81
CA LEU A 90 8.64 -9.18 -6.49
C LEU A 90 9.93 -8.87 -5.73
N LEU A 91 10.32 -9.72 -4.76
CA LEU A 91 11.56 -9.55 -4.01
C LEU A 91 12.81 -9.76 -4.88
N ARG A 92 12.80 -10.77 -5.77
CA ARG A 92 13.88 -10.96 -6.76
C ARG A 92 13.99 -9.77 -7.69
N TYR A 93 12.86 -9.30 -8.22
CA TYR A 93 12.81 -8.15 -9.11
C TYR A 93 13.33 -6.88 -8.42
N ARG A 94 12.89 -6.61 -7.19
CA ARG A 94 13.37 -5.48 -6.37
C ARG A 94 14.89 -5.47 -6.25
N LYS A 95 15.50 -6.63 -5.98
CA LYS A 95 16.96 -6.77 -5.92
C LYS A 95 17.62 -6.58 -7.28
N GLN A 96 17.05 -7.19 -8.32
CA GLN A 96 17.57 -7.12 -9.70
C GLN A 96 17.67 -5.68 -10.22
N ILE A 97 16.72 -4.81 -9.86
CA ILE A 97 16.72 -3.41 -10.28
C ILE A 97 17.39 -2.45 -9.29
N GLY A 98 17.96 -2.94 -8.18
CA GLY A 98 18.59 -2.10 -7.16
C GLY A 98 17.61 -1.28 -6.30
N ALA A 99 16.35 -1.68 -6.21
CA ALA A 99 15.30 -1.01 -5.43
C ALA A 99 15.20 -1.51 -3.98
N GLU A 100 16.28 -2.04 -3.41
CA GLU A 100 16.29 -2.58 -2.03
C GLU A 100 16.04 -1.51 -0.96
N HIS A 101 16.18 -0.23 -1.30
CA HIS A 101 15.84 0.91 -0.45
C HIS A 101 14.34 1.27 -0.46
N VAL A 102 13.58 0.86 -1.49
CA VAL A 102 12.14 1.11 -1.58
C VAL A 102 11.40 0.10 -0.69
N HIS A 103 10.68 0.54 0.33
CA HIS A 103 9.95 -0.36 1.24
C HIS A 103 8.73 -1.00 0.56
N ILE A 104 8.30 -2.17 1.04
CA ILE A 104 7.08 -2.85 0.58
C ILE A 104 6.13 -2.97 1.78
N PHE A 105 4.99 -2.29 1.70
CA PHE A 105 3.85 -2.52 2.57
C PHE A 105 2.91 -3.51 1.90
N THR A 106 2.54 -4.58 2.57
CA THR A 106 1.77 -5.68 1.96
C THR A 106 0.38 -5.76 2.55
N ASP A 107 -0.63 -5.93 1.70
CA ASP A 107 -1.97 -6.24 2.17
C ASP A 107 -2.03 -7.70 2.64
N ILE A 108 -2.50 -7.92 3.89
CA ILE A 108 -2.68 -9.26 4.45
C ILE A 108 -3.95 -9.91 3.89
N LYS A 109 -5.11 -9.28 4.06
CA LYS A 109 -6.35 -9.65 3.37
C LYS A 109 -7.03 -8.41 2.83
N LYS A 110 -7.00 -8.24 1.50
CA LYS A 110 -7.65 -7.13 0.80
C LYS A 110 -9.17 -7.21 1.00
N LYS A 111 -9.80 -6.10 1.44
CA LYS A 111 -11.25 -6.02 1.73
C LYS A 111 -12.16 -6.20 0.50
N HIS A 112 -11.65 -5.88 -0.68
CA HIS A 112 -12.40 -5.88 -1.95
C HIS A 112 -12.07 -7.15 -2.75
N SER A 113 -11.87 -8.26 -2.05
CA SER A 113 -11.48 -9.53 -2.63
C SER A 113 -12.12 -10.67 -1.86
N SER A 114 -12.40 -11.76 -2.57
CA SER A 114 -12.82 -13.03 -1.99
C SER A 114 -11.60 -13.86 -1.63
N HIS A 115 -11.55 -14.26 -0.36
CA HIS A 115 -10.53 -15.15 0.21
C HIS A 115 -11.07 -16.58 0.40
N ALA A 116 -12.05 -17.00 -0.42
CA ALA A 116 -12.66 -18.33 -0.29
C ALA A 116 -11.66 -19.48 -0.47
N LEU A 117 -10.68 -19.31 -1.37
CA LEU A 117 -9.61 -20.28 -1.63
C LEU A 117 -8.66 -20.48 -0.43
N THR A 118 -8.62 -19.49 0.47
CA THR A 118 -7.73 -19.42 1.63
C THR A 118 -8.56 -19.16 2.88
N SER A 119 -9.80 -19.70 2.89
CA SER A 119 -10.77 -19.50 3.97
C SER A 119 -10.38 -20.26 5.23
N ASP A 120 -9.59 -21.31 5.08
CA ASP A 120 -8.94 -22.08 6.13
C ASP A 120 -7.70 -21.40 6.72
N VAL A 121 -7.14 -20.40 6.03
CA VAL A 121 -5.97 -19.63 6.50
C VAL A 121 -6.42 -18.39 7.28
N SER A 122 -6.01 -18.25 8.53
CA SER A 122 -6.36 -17.10 9.36
C SER A 122 -5.65 -15.81 8.93
N ILE A 123 -6.07 -14.66 9.44
CA ILE A 123 -5.38 -13.37 9.19
C ILE A 123 -3.98 -13.40 9.80
N GLU A 124 -3.83 -13.99 11.00
CA GLU A 124 -2.58 -14.17 11.71
C GLU A 124 -1.61 -15.08 10.94
N GLU A 125 -2.09 -16.19 10.40
CA GLU A 125 -1.29 -17.09 9.55
C GLU A 125 -0.87 -16.39 8.26
N THR A 126 -1.78 -15.61 7.66
CA THR A 126 -1.47 -14.79 6.48
C THR A 126 -0.37 -13.76 6.80
N ALA A 127 -0.44 -13.11 7.96
CA ALA A 127 0.55 -12.14 8.41
C ALA A 127 1.92 -12.80 8.66
N ARG A 128 1.96 -13.99 9.28
CA ARG A 128 3.20 -14.75 9.47
C ARG A 128 3.84 -15.16 8.16
N ALA A 129 3.04 -15.56 7.17
CA ALA A 129 3.55 -15.86 5.84
C ALA A 129 4.19 -14.63 5.18
N ALA A 130 3.56 -13.45 5.28
CA ALA A 130 4.15 -12.20 4.79
C ALA A 130 5.45 -11.84 5.53
N GLU A 131 5.50 -12.01 6.86
CA GLU A 131 6.70 -11.81 7.67
C GLU A 131 7.85 -12.74 7.27
N PHE A 132 7.55 -14.02 7.00
CA PHE A 132 8.54 -15.01 6.56
C PHE A 132 9.27 -14.55 5.29
N PHE A 133 8.54 -14.04 4.29
CA PHE A 133 9.15 -13.54 3.06
C PHE A 133 10.07 -12.33 3.29
N ARG A 134 9.82 -11.53 4.34
CA ARG A 134 10.70 -10.43 4.75
C ARG A 134 12.03 -10.96 5.31
N GLN A 135 11.97 -12.02 6.13
CA GLN A 135 13.15 -12.65 6.72
C GLN A 135 14.01 -13.35 5.65
N THR A 136 13.40 -13.92 4.61
CA THR A 136 14.13 -14.54 3.50
C THR A 136 14.80 -13.55 2.54
N GLY A 137 14.47 -12.26 2.61
CA GLY A 137 14.88 -11.23 1.65
C GLY A 137 15.85 -10.17 2.16
N SER A 138 16.11 -10.07 3.47
CA SER A 138 17.00 -9.06 4.03
C SER A 138 17.48 -9.42 5.44
N SER A 139 18.79 -9.41 5.66
CA SER A 139 19.43 -9.58 6.97
C SER A 139 19.54 -8.24 7.71
N SER A 140 18.52 -7.83 8.48
CA SER A 140 18.72 -6.79 9.52
C SER A 140 17.52 -6.54 10.45
N GLN A 141 17.87 -6.67 11.74
CA GLN A 141 17.38 -6.10 13.01
C GLN A 141 15.88 -5.86 13.24
N GLU A 142 15.41 -6.53 14.30
CA GLU A 142 14.07 -6.48 14.89
C GLU A 142 13.83 -5.15 15.62
N VAL A 143 12.75 -4.44 15.27
CA VAL A 143 12.10 -3.48 16.16
C VAL A 143 10.70 -4.03 16.43
N LEU A 144 10.56 -4.62 17.61
CA LEU A 144 9.29 -5.13 18.15
C LEU A 144 8.47 -3.95 18.68
N LEU A 145 7.20 -3.86 18.26
CA LEU A 145 6.20 -3.08 18.95
C LEU A 145 4.97 -3.97 19.16
N GLU A 146 4.64 -4.17 20.43
CA GLU A 146 3.50 -4.96 20.90
C GLU A 146 2.19 -4.29 20.47
N GLY A 147 1.31 -5.07 19.84
CA GLY A 147 0.00 -4.59 19.36
C GLY A 147 -0.71 -5.66 18.51
N PHE A 148 0.05 -6.57 17.90
CA PHE A 148 -0.47 -7.80 17.30
C PHE A 148 0.47 -8.97 17.63
N PRO A 149 0.17 -9.84 18.61
CA PRO A 149 1.10 -10.89 19.06
C PRO A 149 1.43 -11.94 18.00
N ALA A 150 0.77 -11.90 16.84
CA ALA A 150 0.95 -12.86 15.76
C ALA A 150 2.26 -12.67 14.97
N VAL A 151 2.79 -11.44 14.88
CA VAL A 151 3.98 -11.08 14.07
C VAL A 151 4.83 -10.03 14.77
N LYS A 152 6.12 -9.94 14.43
CA LYS A 152 7.07 -8.95 14.98
C LYS A 152 7.26 -7.72 14.11
N ILE A 153 6.58 -7.64 12.96
CA ILE A 153 6.66 -6.52 12.03
C ILE A 153 5.63 -5.43 12.35
N PRO A 154 5.88 -4.16 11.96
CA PRO A 154 4.88 -3.10 12.11
C PRO A 154 3.58 -3.44 11.38
N VAL A 155 2.45 -3.30 12.09
CA VAL A 155 1.11 -3.52 11.56
C VAL A 155 0.42 -2.20 11.28
N LEU A 156 -0.15 -2.10 10.09
CA LEU A 156 -0.91 -0.94 9.64
C LEU A 156 -2.39 -1.30 9.54
N ILE A 157 -3.25 -0.47 10.11
CA ILE A 157 -4.70 -0.61 9.92
C ILE A 157 -5.12 0.17 8.69
N GLY A 158 -5.58 -0.56 7.68
CA GLY A 158 -6.16 0.02 6.48
C GLY A 158 -7.67 -0.08 6.46
N SER A 159 -8.31 0.90 5.79
CA SER A 159 -9.75 0.93 5.50
C SER A 159 -10.68 1.10 6.70
N GLY A 160 -11.70 1.95 6.55
CA GLY A 160 -12.78 2.05 7.55
C GLY A 160 -12.43 2.82 8.82
N VAL A 161 -11.19 3.27 8.98
CA VAL A 161 -10.79 4.17 10.08
C VAL A 161 -11.42 5.56 9.87
N THR A 162 -12.03 6.07 10.92
CA THR A 162 -12.72 7.36 10.99
C THR A 162 -12.48 8.01 12.35
N CYS A 163 -12.79 9.30 12.51
CA CYS A 163 -12.81 9.92 13.82
C CYS A 163 -13.67 9.18 14.87
N LYS A 164 -14.64 8.35 14.48
CA LYS A 164 -15.54 7.67 15.42
C LYS A 164 -14.93 6.43 16.06
N ASN A 165 -14.06 5.71 15.35
CA ASN A 165 -13.53 4.41 15.74
C ASN A 165 -11.98 4.37 15.82
N VAL A 166 -11.31 5.51 15.66
CA VAL A 166 -9.83 5.57 15.68
C VAL A 166 -9.22 5.12 17.01
N GLU A 167 -9.97 5.25 18.10
CA GLU A 167 -9.55 4.81 19.45
C GLU A 167 -9.34 3.29 19.50
N ASP A 168 -10.16 2.52 18.77
CA ASP A 168 -10.09 1.06 18.69
C ASP A 168 -8.79 0.56 18.03
N TYR A 169 -8.05 1.46 17.37
CA TYR A 169 -6.86 1.12 16.59
C TYR A 169 -5.60 1.84 17.09
N ILE A 170 -5.63 2.46 18.27
CA ILE A 170 -4.54 3.32 18.75
C ILE A 170 -3.23 2.57 19.01
N GLU A 171 -3.29 1.25 19.18
CA GLU A 171 -2.11 0.38 19.32
C GLU A 171 -1.43 0.07 17.97
N ALA A 172 -2.10 0.32 16.85
CA ALA A 172 -1.51 0.10 15.52
C ALA A 172 -0.33 1.04 15.26
N ASN A 173 0.69 0.56 14.54
CA ASN A 173 1.88 1.37 14.24
C ASN A 173 1.53 2.55 13.32
N ALA A 174 0.64 2.33 12.35
CA ALA A 174 0.14 3.38 11.47
C ALA A 174 -1.25 3.03 10.90
N MET A 175 -1.90 4.01 10.27
CA MET A 175 -3.24 3.88 9.69
C MET A 175 -3.26 4.41 8.25
N ILE A 176 -3.94 3.69 7.34
CA ILE A 176 -4.16 4.12 5.96
C ILE A 176 -5.59 4.60 5.79
N ILE A 177 -5.76 5.92 5.65
CA ILE A 177 -7.05 6.60 5.64
C ILE A 177 -7.29 7.26 4.29
N GLY A 178 -8.36 6.84 3.62
CA GLY A 178 -8.75 7.34 2.30
C GLY A 178 -10.02 8.18 2.37
N SER A 179 -11.16 7.54 2.13
CA SER A 179 -12.47 8.18 1.97
C SER A 179 -12.86 9.09 3.14
N HIS A 180 -12.46 8.78 4.37
CA HIS A 180 -12.76 9.63 5.53
C HIS A 180 -12.22 11.06 5.39
N PHE A 181 -11.08 11.24 4.73
CA PHE A 181 -10.49 12.56 4.45
C PHE A 181 -11.05 13.23 3.20
N LYS A 182 -11.91 12.57 2.44
CA LYS A 182 -12.58 13.17 1.29
C LYS A 182 -13.85 13.91 1.69
N LYS A 183 -14.21 14.94 0.94
CA LYS A 183 -15.49 15.65 1.11
C LYS A 183 -16.65 14.65 1.08
N ASP A 184 -17.57 14.78 2.03
CA ASP A 184 -18.73 13.90 2.23
C ASP A 184 -18.40 12.42 2.45
N GLY A 185 -17.13 12.08 2.72
CA GLY A 185 -16.70 10.69 2.86
C GLY A 185 -16.67 9.91 1.53
N TYR A 186 -16.83 10.59 0.38
CA TYR A 186 -16.88 9.94 -0.93
C TYR A 186 -15.50 9.92 -1.59
N TRP A 187 -15.02 8.73 -1.96
CA TRP A 187 -13.62 8.52 -2.38
C TRP A 187 -13.20 9.35 -3.59
N ALA A 188 -14.14 9.64 -4.52
CA ALA A 188 -13.87 10.40 -5.74
C ALA A 188 -13.80 11.91 -5.52
N ASN A 189 -14.25 12.41 -4.37
CA ASN A 189 -14.19 13.84 -4.05
C ASN A 189 -12.77 14.29 -3.73
N ALA A 190 -12.56 15.61 -3.68
CA ALA A 190 -11.32 16.21 -3.19
C ALA A 190 -11.10 15.90 -1.69
N VAL A 191 -9.85 15.99 -1.25
CA VAL A 191 -9.52 15.96 0.18
C VAL A 191 -10.09 17.21 0.84
N ASP A 192 -10.69 17.04 2.01
CA ASP A 192 -11.22 18.11 2.85
C ASP A 192 -10.24 18.41 3.98
N PRO A 193 -9.56 19.57 3.96
CA PRO A 193 -8.56 19.93 4.96
C PRO A 193 -9.11 19.98 6.38
N GLU A 194 -10.37 20.38 6.59
CA GLU A 194 -10.95 20.44 7.93
C GLU A 194 -11.19 19.04 8.50
N ARG A 195 -11.60 18.08 7.66
CA ARG A 195 -11.72 16.67 8.07
C ARG A 195 -10.37 16.10 8.50
N VAL A 196 -9.30 16.40 7.75
CA VAL A 196 -7.92 16.02 8.13
C VAL A 196 -7.52 16.66 9.45
N LYS A 197 -7.68 17.97 9.61
CA LYS A 197 -7.34 18.68 10.86
C LYS A 197 -8.09 18.15 12.06
N ASN A 198 -9.40 17.90 11.91
CA ASN A 198 -10.23 17.36 12.98
C ASN A 198 -9.79 15.96 13.41
N PHE A 199 -9.47 15.10 12.44
CA PHE A 199 -8.91 13.78 12.71
C PHE A 199 -7.55 13.86 13.42
N MET A 200 -6.64 14.70 12.92
CA MET A 200 -5.31 14.86 13.53
C MET A 200 -5.37 15.46 14.93
N ARG A 201 -6.34 16.35 15.21
CA ARG A 201 -6.59 16.85 16.57
C ARG A 201 -7.01 15.73 17.50
N LYS A 202 -7.88 14.82 17.04
CA LYS A 202 -8.27 13.63 17.82
C LYS A 202 -7.08 12.72 18.08
N ILE A 203 -6.26 12.42 17.07
CA ILE A 203 -5.03 11.62 17.23
C ILE A 203 -4.09 12.22 18.26
N LYS A 204 -3.83 13.54 18.21
CA LYS A 204 -2.97 14.25 19.18
C LYS A 204 -3.49 14.23 20.62
N ASN A 205 -4.78 13.98 20.82
CA ASN A 205 -5.33 13.84 22.17
C ASN A 205 -5.21 12.40 22.70
N LEU A 206 -4.97 11.43 21.80
CA LEU A 206 -4.83 10.01 22.13
C LEU A 206 -3.35 9.58 22.24
N ARG A 207 -2.41 10.37 21.70
CA ARG A 207 -0.96 10.11 21.64
C ARG A 207 -0.14 11.36 21.90
#